data_AF-A0A183K2A0-F1
#
_entry.id   AF-A0A183K2A0-F1
#
_cell.length_a   1.000
_cell.length_b   1.000
_cell.length_c   1.000
_cell.angle_alpha   90.00
_cell.angle_beta   90.00
_cell.angle_gamma   90.00
#
_symmetry.space_group_name_H-M   'P 1'
#
loop_
_entity.id
_entity.type
_entity.pdbx_description
1 polymer ?
#
loop_
_entity_poly.entity_id
_entity_poly.type
_entity_poly.pdbx_seq_one_letter_code
_entity_poly.pdbx_strand_id
1 'polypeptide(L)'
;MVTVQRLSDVSDTSQDANVYSVNSVISHPHLSLIISAHDDRQIRFWDSLSGKCVHSLTAHLDSVTTLSLNSKGTLLLSASHDCSIRIWDINTKLCIQEITGHRKKFGEAINAVAFHPTQHFMASAGSDALAKVYV
;
A
#
# COMPACT_ATOMS: atom_id res chain seq x y z
N MET A 1 22.32 18.49 -6.05
CA MET A 1 22.10 17.48 -7.10
C MET A 1 21.15 16.44 -6.52
N VAL A 2 20.04 16.14 -7.21
CA VAL A 2 19.12 15.06 -6.81
C VAL A 2 19.60 13.79 -7.49
N THR A 3 19.96 12.76 -6.72
CA THR A 3 20.39 11.46 -7.25
C THR A 3 19.16 10.57 -7.41
N VAL A 4 19.02 9.93 -8.58
CA VAL A 4 17.96 8.94 -8.83
C VAL A 4 18.52 7.55 -8.53
N GLN A 5 17.89 6.83 -7.61
CA GLN A 5 18.21 5.44 -7.29
C GLN A 5 16.99 4.58 -7.61
N ARG A 6 17.19 3.52 -8.41
CA ARG A 6 16.15 2.53 -8.69
C ARG A 6 16.06 1.55 -7.52
N LEU A 7 14.84 1.31 -7.06
CA LEU A 7 14.54 0.21 -6.13
C LEU A 7 14.32 -1.07 -6.95
N SER A 8 14.96 -2.17 -6.58
CA SER A 8 14.88 -3.43 -7.33
C SER A 8 14.87 -4.63 -6.40
N ASP A 9 14.08 -5.64 -6.75
CA ASP A 9 14.15 -6.94 -6.09
C ASP A 9 15.31 -7.76 -6.68
N VAL A 10 15.90 -8.65 -5.90
CA VAL A 10 16.98 -9.54 -6.38
C VAL A 10 16.44 -10.50 -7.45
N SER A 11 15.13 -10.73 -7.50
CA SER A 11 14.46 -11.48 -8.56
C SER A 11 14.26 -10.69 -9.87
N ASP A 12 14.49 -9.38 -9.91
CA ASP A 12 14.31 -8.53 -11.11
C ASP A 12 15.50 -8.62 -12.09
N THR A 13 16.08 -9.81 -12.29
CA THR A 13 17.26 -9.99 -13.13
C THR A 13 16.97 -10.22 -14.61
N SER A 14 15.70 -10.37 -15.03
CA SER A 14 15.36 -10.49 -16.45
C SER A 14 14.85 -9.18 -17.03
N GLN A 15 15.36 -8.83 -18.21
CA GLN A 15 14.88 -7.74 -19.06
C GLN A 15 13.40 -7.92 -19.47
N ASP A 16 12.83 -9.10 -19.19
CA ASP A 16 11.43 -9.54 -19.38
C ASP A 16 10.76 -10.03 -18.07
N ALA A 17 11.28 -9.69 -16.87
CA ALA A 17 10.52 -9.95 -15.64
C ALA A 17 9.21 -9.15 -15.73
N ASN A 18 8.04 -9.77 -15.52
CA ASN A 18 6.74 -9.09 -15.54
C ASN A 18 6.79 -7.86 -14.62
N VAL A 19 7.07 -6.68 -15.20
CA VAL A 19 7.14 -5.42 -14.47
C VAL A 19 5.72 -4.98 -14.23
N TYR A 20 5.20 -5.27 -13.04
CA TYR A 20 3.90 -4.79 -12.62
C TYR A 20 3.96 -3.29 -12.29
N SER A 21 2.91 -2.55 -12.61
CA SER A 21 2.84 -1.12 -12.32
C SER A 21 2.93 -0.88 -10.81
N VAL A 22 3.63 0.19 -10.44
CA VAL A 22 3.63 0.72 -9.08
C VAL A 22 2.55 1.79 -8.98
N ASN A 23 1.51 1.54 -8.19
CA ASN A 23 0.35 2.42 -8.11
C ASN A 23 0.51 3.50 -7.04
N SER A 24 1.25 3.20 -5.97
CA SER A 24 1.48 4.12 -4.86
C SER A 24 2.80 3.85 -4.17
N VAL A 25 3.39 4.91 -3.61
CA VAL A 25 4.62 4.87 -2.84
C VAL A 25 4.51 5.80 -1.64
N ILE A 26 4.98 5.35 -0.49
CA ILE A 26 5.02 6.13 0.75
C ILE A 26 6.37 5.92 1.45
N SER A 27 6.80 6.92 2.23
CA SER A 27 7.96 6.81 3.11
C SER A 27 7.52 6.57 4.54
N HIS A 28 8.29 5.76 5.26
CA HIS A 28 8.11 5.60 6.69
C HIS A 28 8.65 6.86 7.43
N PRO A 29 7.94 7.42 8.43
CA PRO A 29 8.30 8.69 9.06
C PRO A 29 9.59 8.62 9.91
N HIS A 30 9.96 7.42 10.37
CA HIS A 30 11.06 7.23 11.32
C HIS A 30 12.11 6.19 10.91
N LEU A 31 11.89 5.47 9.80
CA LEU A 31 12.76 4.39 9.35
C LEU A 31 13.19 4.67 7.91
N SER A 32 14.37 4.19 7.53
CA SER A 32 14.88 4.23 6.14
C SER A 32 14.14 3.22 5.25
N LEU A 33 12.83 3.35 5.19
CA LEU A 33 11.92 2.38 4.59
C LEU A 33 10.97 3.08 3.63
N ILE A 34 10.96 2.61 2.39
CA ILE A 34 9.94 2.95 1.41
C ILE A 34 8.97 1.77 1.31
N ILE A 35 7.69 2.06 1.11
CA ILE A 35 6.65 1.04 0.93
C ILE A 35 5.92 1.36 -0.37
N SER A 36 5.70 0.36 -1.21
CA SER A 36 4.98 0.55 -2.48
C SER A 36 3.91 -0.51 -2.72
N ALA A 37 2.84 -0.09 -3.39
CA ALA A 37 1.70 -0.89 -3.81
C ALA A 37 1.75 -1.17 -5.31
N HIS A 38 1.35 -2.39 -5.70
CA HIS A 38 1.58 -2.93 -7.04
C HIS A 38 0.34 -3.60 -7.63
N ASP A 39 0.31 -3.67 -8.96
CA ASP A 39 -0.72 -4.39 -9.72
C ASP A 39 -0.73 -5.91 -9.49
N ASP A 40 0.40 -6.50 -9.10
CA ASP A 40 0.51 -7.92 -8.74
C ASP A 40 -0.04 -8.24 -7.34
N ARG A 41 -0.83 -7.32 -6.76
CA ARG A 41 -1.51 -7.50 -5.48
C ARG A 41 -0.55 -7.50 -4.28
N GLN A 42 0.72 -7.15 -4.52
CA GLN A 42 1.74 -7.12 -3.50
C GLN A 42 1.91 -5.71 -2.91
N ILE A 43 2.34 -5.68 -1.65
CA ILE A 43 2.97 -4.51 -1.04
C ILE A 43 4.44 -4.87 -0.83
N ARG A 44 5.35 -4.01 -1.31
CA ARG A 44 6.79 -4.22 -1.17
C ARG A 44 7.40 -3.17 -0.25
N PHE A 45 8.39 -3.61 0.52
CA PHE A 45 9.15 -2.81 1.47
C PHE A 45 10.59 -2.74 0.99
N TRP A 46 11.14 -1.53 0.97
CA TRP A 46 12.46 -1.26 0.42
C TRP A 46 13.31 -0.52 1.44
N ASP A 47 14.53 -0.99 1.66
CA ASP A 47 15.51 -0.20 2.38
C ASP A 47 15.95 0.97 1.49
N SER A 48 15.69 2.20 1.95
CA SER A 48 15.86 3.40 1.13
C SER A 48 17.32 3.76 0.87
N LEU A 49 18.25 3.17 1.62
CA LEU A 49 19.69 3.43 1.48
C LEU A 49 20.31 2.49 0.45
N SER A 50 20.06 1.19 0.59
CA SER A 50 20.59 0.16 -0.32
C SER A 50 19.76 0.00 -1.59
N GLY A 51 18.50 0.44 -1.59
CA GLY A 51 17.56 0.29 -2.69
C GLY A 51 17.02 -1.14 -2.87
N LYS A 52 17.28 -2.02 -1.90
CA LYS A 52 16.89 -3.44 -1.98
C LYS A 52 15.51 -3.68 -1.40
N CYS A 53 14.76 -4.59 -2.02
CA CYS A 53 13.56 -5.17 -1.44
C CYS A 53 13.95 -5.93 -0.16
N VAL A 54 13.36 -5.57 0.98
CA VAL A 54 13.60 -6.23 2.27
C VAL A 54 12.43 -7.12 2.70
N HIS A 55 11.23 -6.88 2.16
CA HIS A 55 10.05 -7.69 2.45
C HIS A 55 8.94 -7.47 1.42
N SER A 56 8.06 -8.44 1.24
CA SER A 56 6.84 -8.31 0.45
C SER A 56 5.65 -8.98 1.15
N LEU A 57 4.46 -8.41 0.97
CA LEU A 57 3.19 -8.92 1.47
C LEU A 57 2.26 -9.21 0.31
N THR A 58 1.65 -10.40 0.31
CA THR A 58 0.47 -10.67 -0.52
C THR A 58 -0.74 -10.01 0.11
N ALA A 59 -1.01 -8.81 -0.38
CA ALA A 59 -1.86 -7.87 0.33
C ALA A 59 -3.33 -8.07 0.01
N HIS A 60 -3.68 -8.23 -1.27
CA HIS A 60 -5.05 -8.19 -1.76
C HIS A 60 -5.36 -9.29 -2.78
N LEU A 61 -6.63 -9.44 -3.15
CA LEU A 61 -7.07 -10.36 -4.19
C LEU A 61 -7.00 -9.75 -5.60
N ASP A 62 -6.78 -8.44 -5.69
CA ASP A 62 -6.59 -7.66 -6.91
C ASP A 62 -5.58 -6.52 -6.68
N SER A 63 -5.28 -5.74 -7.71
CA SER A 63 -4.29 -4.64 -7.70
C SER A 63 -4.40 -3.78 -6.45
N VAL A 64 -3.27 -3.51 -5.79
CA VAL A 64 -3.21 -2.59 -4.66
C VAL A 64 -3.11 -1.19 -5.22
N THR A 65 -4.13 -0.37 -4.99
CA THR A 65 -4.28 0.94 -5.63
C THR A 65 -3.54 2.03 -4.87
N THR A 66 -3.53 1.96 -3.54
CA THR A 66 -3.04 3.05 -2.70
C THR A 66 -2.66 2.59 -1.31
N LEU A 67 -1.78 3.37 -0.66
CA LEU A 67 -1.28 3.15 0.68
C LEU A 67 -1.41 4.42 1.52
N SER A 68 -1.59 4.25 2.83
CA SER A 68 -1.46 5.34 3.80
C SER A 68 -0.87 4.82 5.09
N LEU A 69 0.03 5.58 5.70
CA LEU A 69 0.69 5.22 6.95
C LEU A 69 0.25 6.15 8.06
N ASN A 70 0.03 5.62 9.26
CA ASN A 70 -0.27 6.46 10.39
C ASN A 70 0.96 7.32 10.78
N SER A 71 0.73 8.39 11.53
CA SER A 71 1.79 9.32 11.94
C SER A 71 2.91 8.67 12.75
N LYS A 72 2.61 7.56 13.44
CA LYS A 72 3.58 6.78 14.22
C LYS A 72 4.39 5.78 13.38
N GLY A 73 4.00 5.52 12.14
CA GLY A 73 4.61 4.50 11.29
C GLY A 73 4.26 3.03 11.63
N THR A 74 3.40 2.79 12.62
CA THR A 74 3.11 1.45 13.12
C THR A 74 2.01 0.74 12.34
N LEU A 75 1.09 1.49 11.73
CA LEU A 75 -0.06 0.95 11.00
C LEU A 75 -0.06 1.44 9.56
N LEU A 76 -0.26 0.49 8.64
CA LEU A 76 -0.41 0.73 7.21
C LEU A 76 -1.84 0.40 6.78
N LEU A 77 -2.43 1.31 6.01
CA LEU A 77 -3.62 1.06 5.22
C LEU A 77 -3.21 0.71 3.80
N SER A 78 -3.88 -0.30 3.25
CA SER A 78 -3.89 -0.57 1.83
C SER A 78 -5.32 -0.67 1.32
N ALA A 79 -5.53 -0.21 0.09
CA ALA A 79 -6.78 -0.36 -0.63
C ALA A 79 -6.53 -1.02 -1.98
N SER A 80 -7.59 -1.60 -2.56
CA SER A 80 -7.48 -2.40 -3.76
C SER A 80 -8.72 -2.32 -4.66
N HIS A 81 -8.53 -2.74 -5.92
CA HIS A 81 -9.59 -3.10 -6.86
C HIS A 81 -10.51 -4.22 -6.32
N ASP A 82 -10.07 -5.01 -5.34
CA ASP A 82 -10.92 -6.03 -4.72
C ASP A 82 -12.04 -5.47 -3.81
N CYS A 83 -12.12 -4.13 -3.71
CA CYS A 83 -13.07 -3.36 -2.92
C CYS A 83 -12.91 -3.53 -1.40
N SER A 84 -11.74 -3.98 -0.94
CA SER A 84 -11.38 -4.06 0.48
C SER A 84 -10.32 -3.02 0.86
N ILE A 85 -10.35 -2.65 2.14
CA ILE A 85 -9.27 -1.93 2.82
C ILE A 85 -8.67 -2.90 3.83
N ARG A 86 -7.35 -2.99 3.90
CA ARG A 86 -6.66 -3.79 4.91
C ARG A 86 -5.78 -2.91 5.78
N ILE A 87 -5.79 -3.23 7.07
CA ILE A 87 -4.92 -2.61 8.07
C ILE A 87 -3.83 -3.62 8.43
N TRP A 88 -2.60 -3.17 8.40
CA TRP A 88 -1.42 -3.98 8.68
C TRP A 88 -0.65 -3.39 9.84
N ASP A 89 -0.20 -4.25 10.74
CA ASP A 89 0.83 -3.88 11.70
C ASP A 89 2.20 -4.02 11.05
N ILE A 90 2.94 -2.91 10.96
CA ILE A 90 4.23 -2.87 10.28
C ILE A 90 5.28 -3.70 11.01
N ASN A 91 5.23 -3.83 12.33
CA ASN A 91 6.28 -4.54 13.07
C ASN A 91 6.14 -6.06 12.92
N THR A 92 4.91 -6.55 13.01
CA THR A 92 4.58 -7.98 12.92
C THR A 92 4.36 -8.45 11.49
N LYS A 93 4.12 -7.51 10.55
CA LYS A 93 3.78 -7.80 9.15
C LYS A 93 2.47 -8.56 8.98
N LEU A 94 1.60 -8.53 9.98
CA LEU A 94 0.30 -9.19 9.95
C LEU A 94 -0.80 -8.24 9.52
N CYS A 95 -1.75 -8.76 8.74
CA CYS A 95 -3.03 -8.10 8.52
C CYS A 95 -3.84 -8.20 9.81
N ILE A 96 -4.13 -7.06 10.44
CA ILE A 96 -4.88 -7.01 11.70
C ILE A 96 -6.37 -6.87 11.46
N GLN A 97 -6.77 -6.32 10.31
CA GLN A 97 -8.17 -6.11 9.98
C GLN A 97 -8.38 -5.97 8.48
N GLU A 98 -9.47 -6.56 8.00
CA GLU A 98 -10.02 -6.29 6.67
C GLU A 98 -11.36 -5.57 6.82
N ILE A 99 -11.54 -4.49 6.07
CA ILE A 99 -12.74 -3.67 6.04
C ILE A 99 -13.34 -3.79 4.64
N THR A 100 -14.55 -4.31 4.59
CA THR A 100 -15.38 -4.34 3.39
C THR A 100 -16.55 -3.39 3.60
N GLY A 101 -16.94 -2.67 2.56
CA GLY A 101 -18.01 -1.68 2.70
C GLY A 101 -18.24 -0.84 1.46
N HIS A 102 -17.23 -0.66 0.61
CA HIS A 102 -17.45 -0.19 -0.75
C HIS A 102 -18.20 -1.26 -1.55
N ARG A 103 -19.08 -0.82 -2.46
CA ARG A 103 -19.81 -1.77 -3.30
C ARG A 103 -18.81 -2.52 -4.18
N LYS A 104 -19.14 -3.78 -4.47
CA LYS A 104 -18.36 -4.65 -5.34
C LYS A 104 -19.15 -4.86 -6.63
N LYS A 105 -18.99 -3.96 -7.59
CA LYS A 105 -19.42 -4.14 -8.98
C LYS A 105 -18.22 -4.16 -9.91
N PHE A 106 -18.45 -4.61 -11.13
CA PHE A 106 -17.41 -4.65 -12.16
C PHE A 106 -16.85 -3.24 -12.42
N GLY A 107 -15.52 -3.09 -12.27
CA GLY A 107 -14.83 -1.81 -12.43
C GLY A 107 -14.85 -0.89 -11.20
N GLU A 108 -15.44 -1.31 -10.07
CA GLU A 108 -15.35 -0.56 -8.82
C GLU A 108 -14.02 -0.83 -8.12
N ALA A 109 -13.46 0.22 -7.52
CA ALA A 109 -12.15 0.22 -6.89
C ALA A 109 -12.15 1.23 -5.74
N ILE A 110 -11.32 0.99 -4.73
CA ILE A 110 -11.00 2.01 -3.73
C ILE A 110 -9.75 2.73 -4.22
N ASN A 111 -9.84 4.04 -4.44
CA ASN A 111 -8.79 4.82 -5.11
C ASN A 111 -7.96 5.64 -4.12
N ALA A 112 -8.51 5.93 -2.95
CA ALA A 112 -7.83 6.71 -1.92
C ALA A 112 -8.14 6.15 -0.52
N VAL A 113 -7.11 6.16 0.33
CA VAL A 113 -7.23 5.92 1.78
C VAL A 113 -6.39 6.92 2.53
N ALA A 114 -6.82 7.29 3.73
CA ALA A 114 -6.08 8.22 4.58
C ALA A 114 -6.26 7.88 6.05
N PHE A 115 -5.16 7.87 6.80
CA PHE A 115 -5.20 8.05 8.25
C PHE A 115 -5.43 9.51 8.58
N HIS A 116 -6.26 9.77 9.58
CA HIS A 116 -6.22 11.06 10.24
C HIS A 116 -4.90 11.19 11.05
N PRO A 117 -4.23 12.35 11.03
CA PRO A 117 -2.89 12.50 11.62
C PRO A 117 -2.81 12.31 13.14
N THR A 118 -3.89 12.62 13.88
CA THR A 118 -3.90 12.64 15.35
C THR A 118 -5.07 11.88 15.99
N GLN A 119 -6.29 12.10 15.50
CA GLN A 119 -7.50 11.37 15.88
C GLN A 119 -7.50 9.93 15.34
N HIS A 120 -8.21 9.05 16.04
CA HIS A 120 -8.29 7.62 15.74
C HIS A 120 -9.38 7.32 14.70
N PHE A 121 -9.32 7.97 13.54
CA PHE A 121 -10.23 7.66 12.45
C PHE A 121 -9.49 7.60 11.12
N MET A 122 -10.11 6.94 10.15
CA MET A 122 -9.58 6.75 8.80
C MET A 122 -10.66 7.07 7.78
N ALA A 123 -10.25 7.38 6.55
CA ALA A 123 -11.18 7.64 5.46
C ALA A 123 -10.77 6.85 4.21
N SER A 124 -11.76 6.55 3.38
CA SER A 124 -11.57 5.97 2.05
C SER A 124 -12.47 6.64 1.02
N ALA A 125 -12.09 6.57 -0.24
CA ALA A 125 -12.92 6.97 -1.37
C ALA A 125 -12.74 6.00 -2.54
N GLY A 126 -13.84 5.70 -3.23
CA GLY A 126 -13.84 4.72 -4.32
C GLY A 126 -14.73 5.09 -5.50
N SER A 127 -14.68 4.24 -6.53
CA SER A 127 -15.48 4.38 -7.76
C SER A 127 -16.99 4.20 -7.54
N ASP A 128 -17.41 3.79 -6.33
CA ASP A 128 -18.83 3.78 -5.93
C ASP A 128 -19.39 5.18 -5.64
N ALA A 129 -18.63 6.24 -5.96
CA ALA A 129 -18.95 7.64 -5.75
C ALA A 129 -19.15 8.02 -4.26
N LEU A 130 -18.60 7.21 -3.35
CA LEU A 130 -18.70 7.42 -1.92
C LEU A 130 -17.31 7.66 -1.30
N ALA A 131 -17.28 8.60 -0.35
CA ALA A 131 -16.26 8.65 0.68
C ALA A 131 -16.84 8.05 1.96
N LYS A 132 -16.04 7.26 2.68
CA LYS A 132 -16.42 6.62 3.94
C LYS A 132 -15.42 7.00 5.02
N VAL A 133 -15.92 7.20 6.24
CA VAL A 133 -15.11 7.48 7.43
C VAL A 133 -15.32 6.34 8.42
N TYR A 134 -14.24 5.89 9.04
CA TYR A 134 -14.18 4.80 10.00
C TYR A 134 -13.66 5.36 11.32
N VAL A 135 -14.48 5.33 12.37
CA VAL A 135 -14.19 5.85 13.72
C VAL A 135 -14.09 4.73 14.75
#